data_AF-A0A4Y2GVA1-F1
#
_entry.id   AF-A0A4Y2GVA1-F1
#
_cell.length_a   1.000
_cell.length_b   1.000
_cell.length_c   1.000
_cell.angle_alpha   90.00
_cell.angle_beta   90.00
_cell.angle_gamma   90.00
#
_symmetry.space_group_name_H-M   'P 1'
#
loop_
_entity.id
_entity.type
_entity.pdbx_description
1 polymer ?
#
loop_
_entity_poly.entity_id
_entity_poly.type
_entity_poly.pdbx_seq_one_letter_code
_entity_poly.pdbx_strand_id
1 'polypeptide(L)'
;MAASADESRIFIPILPSLSHLAAVRVAVPLFKEFGMEMLDKAFTDIQHGKPAASNEGSKEDRWINYNRAKENLLLIPRHLRKNVLEVVHGMHWEVEFWRCEHSGILKFKDGEDFFHWRSDGTIDTIKIVSTFLYDIIISPLQD
;
A
#
# COMPACT_ATOMS: atom_id res chain seq x y z
N MET A 1 -7.77 -44.31 -27.87
CA MET A 1 -8.32 -43.88 -26.57
C MET A 1 -7.18 -43.27 -25.78
N ALA A 2 -6.98 -41.95 -25.87
CA ALA A 2 -5.95 -41.26 -25.10
C ALA A 2 -6.54 -40.86 -23.74
N ALA A 3 -5.83 -41.21 -22.66
CA ALA A 3 -6.23 -40.91 -21.29
C ALA A 3 -6.25 -39.39 -21.06
N SER A 4 -7.32 -38.88 -20.46
CA SER A 4 -7.39 -37.49 -19.99
C SER A 4 -6.39 -37.33 -18.84
N ALA A 5 -5.32 -36.56 -19.08
CA ALA A 5 -4.44 -36.11 -18.01
C ALA A 5 -5.25 -35.18 -17.10
N ASP A 6 -5.52 -35.65 -15.89
CA ASP A 6 -6.06 -34.85 -14.79
C ASP A 6 -4.99 -33.83 -14.38
N GLU A 7 -5.03 -32.64 -15.00
CA GLU A 7 -4.24 -31.48 -14.59
C GLU A 7 -4.87 -30.83 -13.34
N SER A 8 -5.04 -31.60 -12.26
CA SER A 8 -5.23 -31.03 -10.94
C SER A 8 -3.93 -30.35 -10.52
N ARG A 9 -3.67 -29.15 -11.08
CA ARG A 9 -2.57 -28.26 -10.67
C ARG A 9 -2.80 -27.99 -9.21
N ILE A 10 -2.00 -28.62 -8.36
CA ILE A 10 -2.02 -28.40 -6.92
C ILE A 10 -1.72 -26.91 -6.74
N PHE A 11 -2.76 -26.13 -6.49
CA PHE A 11 -2.63 -24.73 -6.10
C PHE A 11 -2.10 -24.75 -4.68
N ILE A 12 -0.78 -24.77 -4.54
CA ILE A 12 -0.14 -24.55 -3.25
C ILE A 12 -0.27 -23.04 -3.01
N PRO A 13 -1.13 -22.59 -2.07
CA PRO A 13 -1.15 -21.19 -1.72
C PRO A 13 0.25 -20.87 -1.18
N ILE A 14 0.95 -19.94 -1.85
CA ILE A 14 2.20 -19.41 -1.32
C ILE A 14 1.80 -18.63 -0.07
N LEU A 15 1.84 -19.30 1.09
CA LEU A 15 1.54 -18.64 2.35
C LEU A 15 2.72 -17.73 2.68
N PRO A 16 2.50 -16.41 2.79
CA PRO A 16 3.58 -15.52 3.16
C PRO A 16 4.10 -15.87 4.55
N SER A 17 5.37 -15.60 4.81
CA SER A 17 5.92 -15.79 6.14
C SER A 17 5.19 -14.92 7.16
N LEU A 18 5.17 -15.35 8.43
CA LEU A 18 4.61 -14.53 9.52
C LEU A 18 5.31 -13.17 9.62
N SER A 19 6.60 -13.10 9.31
CA SER A 19 7.35 -11.85 9.27
C SER A 19 6.86 -10.91 8.16
N HIS A 20 6.53 -11.45 6.99
CA HIS A 20 5.94 -10.68 5.89
C HIS A 20 4.55 -10.18 6.27
N LEU A 21 3.67 -11.05 6.79
CA LEU A 21 2.34 -10.66 7.24
C LEU A 21 2.39 -9.57 8.31
N ALA A 22 3.33 -9.68 9.26
CA ALA A 22 3.54 -8.65 10.28
C ALA A 22 4.03 -7.32 9.68
N ALA A 23 4.96 -7.38 8.71
CA ALA A 23 5.46 -6.20 8.02
C ALA A 23 4.36 -5.51 7.21
N VAL A 24 3.54 -6.26 6.45
CA VAL A 24 2.37 -5.75 5.73
C VAL A 24 1.41 -5.05 6.70
N ARG A 25 1.15 -5.65 7.85
CA ARG A 25 0.21 -5.08 8.84
C ARG A 25 0.66 -3.70 9.35
N VAL A 26 1.96 -3.45 9.42
CA VAL A 26 2.55 -2.14 9.77
C VAL A 26 2.65 -1.23 8.54
N ALA A 27 2.98 -1.76 7.37
CA ALA A 27 3.17 -1.01 6.14
C ALA A 27 1.87 -0.40 5.61
N VAL A 28 0.73 -1.12 5.69
CA VAL A 28 -0.57 -0.65 5.17
C VAL A 28 -0.97 0.73 5.71
N PRO A 29 -1.05 0.97 7.04
CA PRO A 29 -1.42 2.29 7.54
C PRO A 29 -0.37 3.35 7.20
N LEU A 30 0.93 3.02 7.21
CA LEU A 30 1.98 3.97 6.85
C LEU A 30 1.86 4.42 5.39
N PHE A 31 1.67 3.47 4.48
CA PHE A 31 1.54 3.75 3.07
C PHE A 31 0.30 4.61 2.79
N LYS A 32 -0.84 4.27 3.40
CA LYS A 32 -2.08 5.05 3.26
C LYS A 32 -1.99 6.47 3.78
N GLU A 33 -1.27 6.69 4.88
CA GLU A 33 -1.25 8.00 5.53
C GLU A 33 -0.17 8.93 4.96
N PHE A 34 0.98 8.37 4.55
CA PHE A 34 2.16 9.17 4.21
C PHE A 34 2.61 8.99 2.75
N GLY A 35 2.28 7.88 2.11
CA GLY A 35 2.81 7.52 0.80
C GLY A 35 4.29 7.13 0.82
N MET A 36 4.75 6.53 -0.28
CA MET A 36 6.11 5.99 -0.40
C MET A 36 7.19 7.08 -0.36
N GLU A 37 7.01 8.17 -1.12
CA GLU A 37 8.01 9.25 -1.23
C GLU A 37 8.32 9.92 0.13
N MET A 38 7.28 10.16 0.93
CA MET A 38 7.44 10.80 2.24
C MET A 38 8.18 9.88 3.21
N LEU A 39 7.83 8.59 3.21
CA LEU A 39 8.46 7.58 4.06
C LEU A 39 9.94 7.39 3.70
N ASP A 40 10.29 7.39 2.42
CA ASP A 40 11.68 7.29 1.96
C ASP A 40 12.52 8.48 2.41
N LYS A 41 11.97 9.68 2.27
CA LYS A 41 12.62 10.90 2.75
C LYS A 41 12.84 10.84 4.27
N ALA A 42 11.79 10.53 5.03
CA ALA A 42 11.85 10.45 6.48
C ALA A 42 12.86 9.38 6.96
N PHE A 43 12.87 8.21 6.30
CA PHE A 43 13.81 7.14 6.61
C PHE A 43 15.26 7.52 6.32
N THR A 44 15.49 8.18 5.18
CA THR A 44 16.81 8.72 4.81
C THR A 44 17.30 9.69 5.88
N ASP A 45 16.46 10.61 6.35
CA ASP A 45 16.84 11.56 7.38
C ASP A 45 17.11 10.90 8.74
N ILE A 46 16.35 9.85 9.11
CA ILE A 46 16.62 9.02 10.29
C ILE A 46 18.00 8.36 10.21
N GLN A 47 18.37 7.79 9.05
CA GLN A 47 19.66 7.14 8.88
C GLN A 47 20.84 8.11 9.01
N HIS A 48 20.69 9.33 8.48
CA HIS A 48 21.73 10.34 8.51
C HIS A 48 21.78 11.14 9.83
N GLY A 49 20.90 10.82 10.79
CA GLY A 49 20.79 11.57 12.04
C GLY A 49 20.41 13.04 11.83
N LYS A 50 19.76 13.36 10.70
CA LYS A 50 19.42 14.73 10.36
C LYS A 50 18.27 15.20 11.26
N PRO A 51 18.43 16.32 12.00
CA PRO A 51 17.30 16.93 12.68
C PRO A 51 16.27 17.36 11.64
N ALA A 52 15.00 17.40 12.04
CA ALA A 52 13.95 17.94 11.19
C ALA A 52 14.36 19.38 10.84
N ALA A 53 14.72 19.63 9.58
CA ALA A 53 15.15 20.95 9.14
C ALA A 53 13.99 21.94 9.32
N SER A 54 14.13 22.87 10.26
CA SER A 54 13.27 24.05 10.37
C SER A 54 13.41 24.88 9.09
N ASN A 55 12.54 24.64 8.10
CA ASN A 55 12.40 25.53 6.95
C ASN A 55 11.04 26.22 7.06
N GLU A 56 11.10 27.46 7.56
CA GLU A 56 10.05 28.47 7.42
C GLU A 56 9.64 28.56 5.95
N GLY A 57 8.46 28.06 5.59
CA GLY A 57 7.86 28.31 4.27
C GLY A 57 7.19 27.14 3.55
N SER A 58 7.30 25.90 4.04
CA SER A 58 6.49 24.80 3.46
C SER A 58 5.10 24.77 4.09
N LYS A 59 4.05 24.60 3.26
CA LYS A 59 2.65 24.39 3.67
C LYS A 59 2.60 23.56 4.96
N GLU A 60 2.09 24.16 6.02
CA GLU A 60 2.14 23.68 7.42
C GLU A 60 1.77 22.19 7.54
N ASP A 61 0.75 21.76 6.80
CA ASP A 61 0.26 20.38 6.77
C ASP A 61 1.28 19.36 6.26
N ARG A 62 2.06 19.69 5.22
CA ARG A 62 3.06 18.78 4.65
C ARG A 62 4.20 18.54 5.62
N TRP A 63 4.58 19.57 6.37
CA TRP A 63 5.60 19.47 7.41
C TRP A 63 5.12 18.64 8.61
N ILE A 64 3.89 18.86 9.05
CA ILE A 64 3.26 18.08 10.12
C ILE A 64 3.22 16.60 9.74
N ASN A 65 2.77 16.27 8.52
CA ASN A 65 2.72 14.88 8.05
C ASN A 65 4.11 14.25 7.95
N TYR A 66 5.11 15.01 7.49
CA TYR A 66 6.50 14.52 7.45
C TYR A 66 7.05 14.19 8.85
N ASN A 67 6.81 15.04 9.86
CA ASN A 67 7.24 14.75 11.22
C ASN A 67 6.50 13.54 11.80
N ARG A 68 5.19 13.43 11.55
CA ARG A 68 4.40 12.24 11.92
C ARG A 68 4.93 10.97 11.25
N ALA A 69 5.29 11.02 9.97
CA ALA A 69 5.89 9.88 9.26
C ALA A 69 7.20 9.45 9.93
N LYS A 70 8.05 10.42 10.27
CA LYS A 70 9.32 10.19 10.96
C LYS A 70 9.12 9.57 12.35
N GLU A 71 8.19 10.09 13.13
CA GLU A 71 7.83 9.56 14.46
C GLU A 71 7.32 8.12 14.36
N ASN A 72 6.41 7.84 13.42
CA ASN A 72 5.89 6.49 13.20
C ASN A 72 6.98 5.51 12.76
N LEU A 73 7.90 5.92 11.90
CA LEU A 73 9.07 5.10 11.53
C LEU A 73 9.99 4.83 12.72
N LEU A 74 10.10 5.76 13.67
CA LEU A 74 10.92 5.60 14.86
C LEU A 74 10.33 4.58 15.85
N LEU A 75 9.00 4.44 15.90
CA LEU A 75 8.30 3.41 16.70
C LEU A 75 8.65 1.99 16.24
N ILE A 76 9.00 1.80 14.98
CA ILE A 76 9.43 0.51 14.44
C ILE A 76 10.86 0.22 14.94
N PRO A 77 11.14 -0.99 15.46
CA PRO A 77 12.48 -1.40 15.82
C PRO A 77 13.48 -1.19 14.67
N ARG A 78 14.66 -0.61 14.98
CA ARG A 78 15.64 -0.15 13.98
C ARG A 78 15.93 -1.19 12.88
N HIS A 79 16.09 -2.45 13.25
CA HIS A 79 16.42 -3.55 12.33
C HIS A 79 15.24 -3.98 11.44
N LEU A 80 14.00 -3.61 11.78
CA LEU A 80 12.79 -3.95 11.02
C LEU A 80 12.35 -2.83 10.06
N ARG A 81 12.81 -1.59 10.27
CA ARG A 81 12.39 -0.43 9.45
C ARG A 81 12.59 -0.64 7.96
N LYS A 82 13.74 -1.19 7.57
CA LYS A 82 14.06 -1.49 6.17
C LYS A 82 13.08 -2.50 5.57
N ASN A 83 12.80 -3.59 6.30
CA ASN A 83 11.87 -4.62 5.85
C ASN A 83 10.44 -4.07 5.69
N VAL A 84 9.99 -3.21 6.60
CA VAL A 84 8.68 -2.54 6.47
C VAL A 84 8.65 -1.63 5.23
N LEU A 85 9.73 -0.88 4.96
CA LEU A 85 9.80 -0.03 3.78
C LEU A 85 9.87 -0.80 2.46
N GLU A 86 10.53 -1.95 2.42
CA GLU A 86 10.52 -2.83 1.25
C GLU A 86 9.08 -3.28 0.92
N VAL A 87 8.26 -3.56 1.94
CA VAL A 87 6.83 -3.84 1.73
C VAL A 87 6.08 -2.61 1.22
N VAL A 88 6.33 -1.42 1.79
CA VAL A 88 5.74 -0.15 1.30
C VAL A 88 6.09 0.09 -0.17
N HIS A 89 7.33 -0.19 -0.59
CA HIS A 89 7.75 -0.09 -1.99
C HIS A 89 7.00 -1.08 -2.88
N GLY A 90 6.85 -2.32 -2.44
CA GLY A 90 6.06 -3.32 -3.16
C GLY A 90 4.61 -2.87 -3.34
N MET A 91 4.00 -2.32 -2.29
CA MET A 91 2.64 -1.78 -2.35
C MET A 91 2.51 -0.60 -3.31
N HIS A 92 3.48 0.32 -3.32
CA HIS A 92 3.51 1.42 -4.28
C HIS A 92 3.52 0.92 -5.73
N TRP A 93 4.38 -0.04 -6.04
CA TRP A 93 4.46 -0.61 -7.40
C TRP A 93 3.23 -1.42 -7.78
N GLU A 94 2.62 -2.12 -6.84
CA GLU A 94 1.34 -2.82 -7.05
C GLU A 94 0.24 -1.83 -7.44
N VAL A 95 0.17 -0.67 -6.76
CA VAL A 95 -0.77 0.41 -7.10
C VAL A 95 -0.48 0.99 -8.49
N GLU A 96 0.78 1.34 -8.77
CA GLU A 96 1.16 1.93 -10.05
C GLU A 96 0.89 0.96 -11.21
N PHE A 97 1.24 -0.31 -11.04
CA PHE A 97 0.93 -1.36 -12.01
C PHE A 97 -0.58 -1.48 -12.23
N TRP A 98 -1.36 -1.53 -11.14
CA TRP A 98 -2.81 -1.59 -11.23
C TRP A 98 -3.39 -0.39 -11.98
N ARG A 99 -2.91 0.82 -11.70
CA ARG A 99 -3.34 2.06 -12.37
C ARG A 99 -3.01 2.04 -13.86
N CYS A 100 -1.84 1.56 -14.25
CA CYS A 100 -1.46 1.41 -15.65
C CYS A 100 -2.43 0.46 -16.39
N GLU A 101 -2.62 -0.76 -15.87
CA GLU A 101 -3.44 -1.81 -16.51
C GLU A 101 -4.93 -1.43 -16.57
N HIS A 102 -5.42 -0.70 -15.59
CA HIS A 102 -6.85 -0.39 -15.45
C HIS A 102 -7.17 1.10 -15.70
N SER A 103 -6.24 1.84 -16.30
CA SER A 103 -6.37 3.29 -16.59
C SER A 103 -7.66 3.65 -17.36
N GLY A 104 -8.16 2.75 -18.21
CA GLY A 104 -9.42 2.92 -18.94
C GLY A 104 -10.67 2.85 -18.06
N ILE A 105 -10.62 2.10 -16.96
CA ILE A 105 -11.72 1.89 -15.99
C ILE A 105 -11.65 2.95 -14.89
N LEU A 106 -10.45 3.34 -14.49
CA LEU A 106 -10.16 4.21 -13.35
C LEU A 106 -10.29 5.71 -13.62
N LYS A 107 -10.86 6.14 -14.75
CA LYS A 107 -11.12 7.56 -15.05
C LYS A 107 -11.93 8.31 -13.98
N PHE A 108 -12.48 7.60 -13.00
CA PHE A 108 -13.44 8.12 -12.02
C PHE A 108 -12.94 8.20 -10.57
N LYS A 109 -11.79 7.62 -10.19
CA LYS A 109 -11.33 7.66 -8.78
C LYS A 109 -9.81 7.77 -8.68
N ASP A 110 -9.34 9.00 -8.46
CA ASP A 110 -7.92 9.33 -8.33
C ASP A 110 -7.46 9.45 -6.86
N GLY A 111 -8.18 8.80 -5.94
CA GLY A 111 -7.91 8.84 -4.51
C GLY A 111 -7.14 7.62 -4.00
N GLU A 112 -6.12 7.84 -3.16
CA GLU A 112 -5.33 6.79 -2.48
C GLU A 112 -6.19 5.85 -1.60
N ASP A 113 -7.37 6.30 -1.16
CA ASP A 113 -8.34 5.53 -0.37
C ASP A 113 -9.12 4.46 -1.16
N PHE A 114 -8.93 4.38 -2.47
CA PHE A 114 -9.60 3.39 -3.31
C PHE A 114 -9.10 1.96 -3.07
N PHE A 115 -7.84 1.80 -2.66
CA PHE A 115 -7.22 0.49 -2.59
C PHE A 115 -7.55 -0.25 -1.28
N HIS A 116 -8.15 -1.42 -1.45
CA HIS A 116 -8.29 -2.41 -0.39
C HIS A 116 -7.08 -3.36 -0.41
N TRP A 117 -6.49 -3.61 0.75
CA TRP A 117 -5.29 -4.44 0.89
C TRP A 117 -5.62 -5.79 1.52
N ARG A 118 -5.03 -6.86 0.98
CA ARG A 118 -5.02 -8.19 1.58
C ARG A 118 -3.91 -8.30 2.63
N SER A 119 -3.98 -9.32 3.46
CA SER A 119 -2.99 -9.56 4.53
C SER A 119 -1.60 -9.91 4.00
N ASP A 120 -1.51 -10.40 2.77
CA ASP A 120 -0.26 -10.70 2.06
C ASP A 120 0.37 -9.47 1.39
N GLY A 121 -0.30 -8.32 1.44
CA GLY A 121 0.21 -7.06 0.88
C GLY A 121 -0.16 -6.82 -0.57
N THR A 122 -0.98 -7.67 -1.20
CA THR A 122 -1.50 -7.41 -2.54
C THR A 122 -2.82 -6.65 -2.48
N ILE A 123 -3.23 -6.11 -3.63
CA ILE A 123 -4.54 -5.46 -3.77
C ILE A 123 -5.65 -6.52 -3.69
N ASP A 124 -6.70 -6.22 -2.91
CA ASP A 124 -7.95 -6.99 -2.86
C ASP A 124 -8.86 -6.57 -4.02
N THR A 125 -8.59 -7.16 -5.17
CA THR A 125 -9.29 -6.87 -6.43
C THR A 125 -10.79 -7.17 -6.34
N ILE A 126 -11.17 -8.22 -5.61
CA ILE A 126 -12.57 -8.60 -5.41
C ILE A 126 -13.31 -7.50 -4.64
N LYS A 127 -12.73 -6.99 -3.55
CA LYS A 127 -13.33 -5.87 -2.82
C LYS A 127 -13.42 -4.61 -3.67
N ILE A 128 -12.35 -4.28 -4.40
CA ILE A 128 -12.34 -3.11 -5.29
C ILE A 128 -13.47 -3.19 -6.32
N VAL A 129 -13.59 -4.31 -7.03
CA VAL A 129 -14.64 -4.51 -8.04
C VAL A 129 -16.02 -4.47 -7.39
N SER A 130 -16.18 -5.07 -6.22
CA SER A 130 -17.46 -5.06 -5.49
C SER A 130 -17.88 -3.64 -5.10
N THR A 131 -16.95 -2.84 -4.56
CA THR A 131 -17.18 -1.43 -4.23
C THR A 131 -17.55 -0.63 -5.48
N PHE A 132 -16.83 -0.85 -6.59
CA PHE A 132 -17.09 -0.16 -7.86
C PHE A 132 -18.47 -0.49 -8.44
N LEU A 133 -18.87 -1.77 -8.41
CA LEU A 133 -20.21 -2.20 -8.86
C LEU A 133 -21.32 -1.62 -7.99
N TYR A 134 -21.11 -1.54 -6.67
CA TYR A 134 -22.07 -0.92 -5.75
C TYR A 134 -22.28 0.56 -6.11
N ASP A 135 -21.21 1.31 -6.32
CA ASP A 135 -21.28 2.75 -6.62
C ASP A 135 -21.97 3.04 -7.97
N ILE A 136 -21.78 2.17 -8.97
CA ILE A 136 -22.35 2.37 -10.31
C ILE A 136 -23.80 1.90 -10.39
N ILE A 137 -24.13 0.77 -9.78
CA ILE A 137 -25.40 0.09 -10.00
C ILE A 137 -26.40 0.37 -8.88
N ILE A 138 -25.94 0.36 -7.61
CA ILE A 138 -26.83 0.38 -6.44
C ILE A 138 -27.03 1.81 -5.93
N SER A 139 -25.97 2.60 -5.83
CA SER A 139 -26.05 3.97 -5.28
C SER A 139 -27.03 4.89 -6.03
N PRO A 140 -27.14 4.85 -7.38
CA PRO A 140 -28.09 5.71 -8.11
C PRO A 140 -29.55 5.28 -8.04
N LEU A 141 -29.85 4.11 -7.44
CA LEU A 141 -31.21 3.56 -7.31
C LEU A 141 -31.83 3.81 -5.92
N GLN A 142 -31.10 4.46 -5.02
CA GLN A 142 -31.54 4.77 -3.65
C GLN A 142 -31.93 6.25 -3.44
N ASP A 143 -31.81 7.06 -4.49
CA ASP A 143 -32.36 8.43 -4.58
C ASP A 143 -33.67 8.43 -5.41
#